data_AF-A0A9X2WSG0-F1
#
_entry.id   AF-A0A9X2WSG0-F1
#
_cell.length_a   1.000
_cell.length_b   1.000
_cell.length_c   1.000
_cell.angle_alpha   90.00
_cell.angle_beta   90.00
_cell.angle_gamma   90.00
#
_symmetry.space_group_name_H-M   'P 1'
#
loop_
_entity.id
_entity.type
_entity.pdbx_description
1 polymer ?
#
loop_
_entity_poly.entity_id
_entity_poly.type
_entity_poly.pdbx_seq_one_letter_code
_entity_poly.pdbx_strand_id
1 'polypeptide(L)'
;MKNITVMALFFPLTATTAENRFEFHATDNLDPVFLEQCKAFRNALDNGNLETIKSFTDPDFYAHPGLTTALRKLVQGYRKEVDKPGYQQTSFSLAKLANPDRAHVRILYEFDAGKGHGNSGCTFKRIKGKSWGIMPGS
;
A
#
# COMPACT_ATOMS: atom_id res chain seq x y z
N MET A 1 -5.72 8.93 -52.21
CA MET A 1 -4.87 8.49 -51.09
C MET A 1 -5.21 9.37 -49.89
N LYS A 2 -5.78 8.81 -48.83
CA LYS A 2 -6.23 9.55 -47.63
C LYS A 2 -5.08 9.58 -46.63
N ASN A 3 -4.52 10.76 -46.39
CA ASN A 3 -3.50 10.96 -45.36
C ASN A 3 -4.18 10.96 -43.99
N ILE A 4 -3.88 9.95 -43.18
CA ILE A 4 -4.31 9.88 -41.78
C ILE A 4 -3.23 10.59 -40.95
N THR A 5 -3.53 11.82 -40.52
CA THR A 5 -2.72 12.53 -39.53
C THR A 5 -2.97 11.89 -38.16
N VAL A 6 -1.99 11.13 -37.66
CA VAL A 6 -1.99 10.61 -36.28
C VAL A 6 -1.57 11.77 -35.37
N MET A 7 -2.54 12.36 -34.68
CA MET A 7 -2.27 13.34 -33.64
C MET A 7 -1.85 12.57 -32.37
N ALA A 8 -0.55 12.55 -32.10
CA ALA A 8 -0.01 11.97 -30.88
C ALA A 8 -0.48 12.84 -29.68
N LEU A 9 -1.36 12.29 -28.86
CA LEU A 9 -1.72 12.86 -27.57
C LEU A 9 -0.52 12.72 -26.63
N PHE A 10 0.29 13.77 -26.55
CA PHE A 10 1.24 13.95 -25.47
C PHE A 10 0.44 14.22 -24.18
N PHE A 11 0.25 13.17 -23.37
CA PHE A 11 -0.14 13.36 -21.98
C PHE A 11 1.09 13.89 -21.24
N PRO A 12 1.08 15.13 -20.71
CA PRO A 12 2.13 15.54 -19.80
C PRO A 12 2.08 14.62 -18.58
N LEU A 13 3.18 13.92 -18.30
CA LEU A 13 3.41 13.32 -16.99
C LEU A 13 3.36 14.49 -15.99
N THR A 14 2.21 14.71 -15.35
CA THR A 14 2.19 15.48 -14.13
C THR A 14 3.03 14.68 -13.15
N ALA A 15 4.19 15.21 -12.78
CA ALA A 15 4.88 14.79 -11.58
C ALA A 15 3.91 15.03 -10.43
N THR A 16 3.10 14.02 -10.11
CA THR A 16 2.32 13.98 -8.88
C THR A 16 3.35 14.05 -7.77
N THR A 17 3.50 15.23 -7.18
CA THR A 17 3.98 15.33 -5.80
C THR A 17 3.17 14.31 -5.03
N ALA A 18 3.80 13.31 -4.44
CA ALA A 18 3.08 12.26 -3.74
C ALA A 18 2.14 12.94 -2.74
N GLU A 19 0.83 12.95 -3.03
CA GLU A 19 -0.17 13.52 -2.14
C GLU A 19 0.07 12.91 -0.75
N ASN A 20 -0.05 13.72 0.30
CA ASN A 20 0.10 13.19 1.65
C ASN A 20 -0.99 12.12 1.86
N ARG A 21 -0.56 10.86 2.00
CA ARG A 21 -1.43 9.69 2.20
C ARG A 21 -1.37 9.18 3.64
N PHE A 22 -0.69 9.90 4.53
CA PHE A 22 -0.57 9.55 5.93
C PHE A 22 -1.94 9.57 6.60
N GLU A 23 -2.78 10.54 6.24
CA GLU A 23 -4.12 10.70 6.77
C GLU A 23 -5.18 10.58 5.68
N PHE A 24 -6.18 9.73 5.90
CA PHE A 24 -7.38 9.68 5.08
C PHE A 24 -8.64 9.50 5.94
N HIS A 25 -9.78 9.84 5.35
CA HIS A 25 -11.07 9.72 6.02
C HIS A 25 -11.67 8.32 5.83
N ALA A 26 -12.22 7.74 6.90
CA ALA A 26 -13.05 6.54 6.83
C ALA A 26 -14.18 6.60 7.86
N THR A 27 -15.34 6.08 7.47
CA THR A 27 -16.58 6.12 8.29
C THR A 27 -16.44 5.28 9.55
N ASP A 28 -15.98 4.05 9.38
CA ASP A 28 -15.72 3.07 10.44
C ASP A 28 -14.50 2.20 10.05
N ASN A 29 -14.27 1.06 10.73
CA ASN A 29 -13.14 0.18 10.47
C ASN A 29 -13.41 -0.92 9.41
N LEU A 30 -14.54 -0.85 8.72
CA LEU A 30 -14.96 -1.72 7.61
C LEU A 30 -15.19 -0.93 6.32
N ASP A 31 -14.82 0.35 6.30
CA ASP A 31 -14.94 1.21 5.13
C ASP A 31 -14.06 0.68 3.96
N PRO A 32 -14.60 0.53 2.73
CA PRO A 32 -13.82 0.01 1.60
C PRO A 32 -12.60 0.86 1.24
N VAL A 33 -12.51 2.12 1.68
CA VAL A 33 -11.32 2.97 1.46
C VAL A 33 -10.02 2.32 1.95
N PHE A 34 -10.06 1.48 3.00
CA PHE A 34 -8.85 0.76 3.46
C PHE A 34 -8.30 -0.20 2.40
N LEU A 35 -9.17 -0.80 1.58
CA LEU A 35 -8.76 -1.67 0.47
C LEU A 35 -7.99 -0.86 -0.59
N GLU A 36 -8.46 0.35 -0.88
CA GLU A 36 -7.82 1.27 -1.84
C GLU A 36 -6.46 1.73 -1.32
N GLN A 37 -6.39 2.14 -0.05
CA GLN A 37 -5.14 2.56 0.58
C GLN A 37 -4.13 1.42 0.65
N CYS A 38 -4.57 0.19 0.96
CA CYS A 38 -3.69 -0.98 0.98
C CYS A 38 -3.17 -1.33 -0.43
N LYS A 39 -4.01 -1.24 -1.47
CA LYS A 39 -3.58 -1.42 -2.86
C LYS A 39 -2.53 -0.39 -3.27
N ALA A 40 -2.77 0.89 -2.97
CA ALA A 40 -1.84 1.96 -3.28
C ALA A 40 -0.49 1.77 -2.56
N PHE A 41 -0.52 1.40 -1.27
CA PHE A 41 0.69 1.12 -0.50
C PHE A 41 1.46 -0.09 -1.05
N ARG A 42 0.78 -1.21 -1.33
CA ARG A 42 1.42 -2.40 -1.92
C ARG A 42 1.98 -2.13 -3.31
N ASN A 43 1.32 -1.33 -4.13
CA ASN A 43 1.87 -0.89 -5.41
C ASN A 43 3.13 -0.02 -5.24
N ALA A 44 3.19 0.82 -4.20
CA ALA A 44 4.39 1.60 -3.91
C ALA A 44 5.56 0.68 -3.46
N LEU A 45 5.28 -0.34 -2.64
CA LEU A 45 6.26 -1.38 -2.27
C LEU A 45 6.74 -2.16 -3.50
N ASP A 46 5.82 -2.56 -4.38
CA ASP A 46 6.12 -3.30 -5.61
C ASP A 46 6.91 -2.48 -6.62
N ASN A 47 6.77 -1.16 -6.65
CA ASN A 47 7.61 -0.31 -7.51
C ASN A 47 8.88 0.16 -6.81
N GLY A 48 9.10 -0.21 -5.54
CA GLY A 48 10.19 0.32 -4.72
C GLY A 48 10.17 1.84 -4.58
N ASN A 49 9.01 2.47 -4.72
CA ASN A 49 8.85 3.92 -4.74
C ASN A 49 8.89 4.48 -3.31
N LEU A 50 10.10 4.75 -2.82
CA LEU A 50 10.33 5.22 -1.45
C LEU A 50 9.64 6.55 -1.14
N GLU A 51 9.46 7.43 -2.13
CA GLU A 51 8.77 8.72 -1.94
C GLU A 51 7.28 8.50 -1.69
N THR A 52 6.63 7.65 -2.48
CA THR A 52 5.23 7.29 -2.24
C THR A 52 5.07 6.51 -0.94
N ILE A 53 5.97 5.58 -0.60
CA ILE A 53 5.91 4.88 0.70
C ILE A 53 6.06 5.88 1.86
N LYS A 54 6.94 6.87 1.72
CA LYS A 54 7.11 7.96 2.70
C LYS A 54 5.83 8.77 2.86
N SER A 55 5.04 9.00 1.81
CA SER A 55 3.80 9.77 1.91
C SER A 55 2.72 9.09 2.77
N PHE A 56 2.85 7.80 3.08
CA PHE A 56 2.02 7.08 4.05
C PHE A 56 2.56 7.12 5.49
N THR A 57 3.74 7.69 5.71
CA THR A 57 4.37 7.79 7.04
C THR A 57 4.03 9.12 7.68
N ASP A 58 3.93 9.15 9.01
CA ASP A 58 3.75 10.39 9.77
C ASP A 58 4.86 11.40 9.41
N PRO A 59 4.49 12.63 9.00
CA PRO A 59 5.45 13.69 8.69
C PRO A 59 6.47 13.97 9.79
N ASP A 60 6.13 13.72 11.06
CA ASP A 60 7.04 13.90 12.19
C ASP A 60 8.28 12.99 12.10
N PHE A 61 8.19 11.86 11.37
CA PHE A 61 9.33 10.98 11.12
C PHE A 61 10.15 11.33 9.87
N TYR A 62 9.77 12.34 9.08
CA TYR A 62 10.42 12.63 7.80
C TYR A 62 11.89 13.03 7.93
N ALA A 63 12.24 13.68 9.03
CA ALA A 63 13.62 14.07 9.36
C ALA A 63 14.40 12.96 10.08
N HIS A 64 13.75 11.84 10.44
CA HIS A 64 14.40 10.79 11.20
C HIS A 64 15.48 10.09 10.34
N PRO A 65 16.75 10.02 10.79
CA PRO A 65 17.86 9.52 9.97
C PRO A 65 17.70 8.04 9.59
N GLY A 66 16.95 7.27 10.39
CA GLY A 66 16.64 5.87 10.12
C GLY A 66 15.49 5.63 9.13
N LEU A 67 14.74 6.66 8.72
CA LEU A 67 13.52 6.49 7.93
C LEU A 67 13.79 5.78 6.60
N THR A 68 14.72 6.30 5.78
CA THR A 68 15.03 5.71 4.47
C THR A 68 15.44 4.25 4.58
N THR A 69 16.23 3.90 5.59
CA THR A 69 16.63 2.51 5.86
C THR A 69 15.42 1.64 6.23
N ALA A 70 14.51 2.15 7.06
CA ALA A 70 13.27 1.46 7.40
C ALA A 70 12.37 1.24 6.18
N LEU A 71 12.20 2.26 5.32
CA LEU A 71 11.41 2.14 4.09
C LEU A 71 12.00 1.11 3.12
N ARG A 72 13.33 1.07 2.97
CA ARG A 72 14.00 0.01 2.18
C ARG A 72 13.78 -1.38 2.76
N LYS A 73 13.78 -1.53 4.08
CA LYS A 73 13.48 -2.81 4.74
C LYS A 73 12.03 -3.25 4.48
N LEU A 74 11.08 -2.32 4.44
CA LEU A 74 9.69 -2.63 4.07
C LEU A 74 9.60 -3.16 2.63
N VAL A 75 10.27 -2.51 1.68
CA VAL A 75 10.34 -2.99 0.28
C VAL A 75 10.98 -4.37 0.22
N GLN A 76 12.10 -4.59 0.91
CA GLN A 76 12.76 -5.90 0.96
C GLN A 76 11.87 -6.99 1.57
N GLY A 77 11.13 -6.67 2.64
CA GLY A 77 10.17 -7.58 3.26
C GLY A 77 9.05 -7.97 2.29
N TYR A 78 8.50 -6.99 1.59
CA TYR A 78 7.51 -7.22 0.54
C TYR A 78 8.05 -8.10 -0.58
N ARG A 79 9.27 -7.85 -1.08
CA ARG A 79 9.92 -8.68 -2.10
C ARG A 79 10.12 -10.12 -1.65
N LYS A 80 10.57 -10.35 -0.42
CA LYS A 80 10.70 -11.70 0.14
C LYS A 80 9.37 -12.46 0.21
N GLU A 81 8.25 -11.75 0.29
CA GLU A 81 6.90 -12.33 0.22
C GLU A 81 6.53 -12.64 -1.24
N VAL A 82 6.52 -11.63 -2.11
CA VAL A 82 5.93 -11.76 -3.46
C VAL A 82 6.83 -12.45 -4.48
N ASP A 83 8.14 -12.50 -4.23
CA ASP A 83 9.11 -13.20 -5.09
C ASP A 83 9.23 -14.69 -4.74
N LYS A 84 8.41 -15.21 -3.81
CA LYS A 84 8.35 -16.65 -3.55
C LYS A 84 7.97 -17.42 -4.82
N PRO A 85 8.60 -18.56 -5.12
CA PRO A 85 8.25 -19.34 -6.31
C PRO A 85 6.76 -19.70 -6.32
N GLY A 86 6.08 -19.46 -7.44
CA GLY A 86 4.64 -19.74 -7.56
C GLY A 86 3.76 -18.93 -6.61
N TYR A 87 4.20 -17.75 -6.15
CA TYR A 87 3.39 -16.86 -5.34
C TYR A 87 2.08 -16.52 -6.04
N GLN A 88 0.96 -16.72 -5.35
CA GLN A 88 -0.37 -16.36 -5.82
C GLN A 88 -1.20 -15.82 -4.67
N GLN A 89 -1.71 -14.59 -4.82
CA GLN A 89 -2.68 -14.05 -3.88
C GLN A 89 -4.03 -14.75 -4.07
N THR A 90 -4.54 -15.37 -3.00
CA THR A 90 -5.81 -16.10 -2.99
C THR A 90 -6.95 -15.31 -2.34
N SER A 91 -6.64 -14.29 -1.51
CA SER A 91 -7.65 -13.41 -0.90
C SER A 91 -7.13 -11.99 -0.69
N PHE A 92 -8.03 -11.02 -0.77
CA PHE A 92 -7.81 -9.62 -0.43
C PHE A 92 -9.12 -9.05 0.14
N SER A 93 -9.22 -8.93 1.46
CA SER A 93 -10.48 -8.59 2.13
C SER A 93 -10.28 -7.81 3.42
N LEU A 94 -11.32 -7.11 3.87
CA LEU A 94 -11.35 -6.49 5.18
C LEU A 94 -11.54 -7.54 6.26
N ALA A 95 -10.67 -7.51 7.28
CA ALA A 95 -10.81 -8.33 8.47
C ALA A 95 -11.65 -7.58 9.52
N LYS A 96 -12.69 -8.23 10.02
CA LYS A 96 -13.46 -7.72 11.15
C LYS A 96 -12.61 -7.79 12.41
N LEU A 97 -12.24 -6.63 12.96
CA LEU A 97 -11.50 -6.52 14.22
C LEU A 97 -12.43 -6.11 15.35
N ALA A 98 -12.17 -6.59 16.56
CA ALA A 98 -12.91 -6.19 17.76
C ALA A 98 -12.63 -4.73 18.16
N ASN A 99 -11.43 -4.21 17.85
CA ASN A 99 -11.06 -2.83 18.13
C ASN A 99 -11.56 -1.90 17.01
N PRO A 100 -12.49 -0.96 17.28
CA PRO A 100 -13.03 -0.04 16.29
C PRO A 100 -12.04 1.06 15.83
N ASP A 101 -10.87 1.16 16.47
CA ASP A 101 -9.78 2.09 16.11
C ASP A 101 -8.69 1.42 15.28
N ARG A 102 -8.95 0.18 14.84
CA ARG A 102 -8.07 -0.61 13.98
C ARG A 102 -8.87 -1.16 12.82
N ALA A 103 -8.33 -1.00 11.63
CA ALA A 103 -8.78 -1.69 10.43
C ALA A 103 -7.63 -2.54 9.91
N HIS A 104 -7.95 -3.66 9.27
CA HIS A 104 -6.94 -4.52 8.68
C HIS A 104 -7.46 -5.09 7.37
N VAL A 105 -6.67 -4.90 6.31
CA VAL A 105 -6.86 -5.61 5.04
C VAL A 105 -6.03 -6.88 5.13
N ARG A 106 -6.69 -8.03 5.19
CA ARG A 106 -6.07 -9.35 5.19
C ARG A 106 -5.80 -9.79 3.76
N ILE A 107 -4.60 -10.31 3.56
CA ILE A 107 -4.15 -10.88 2.29
C ILE A 107 -3.72 -12.32 2.56
N LEU A 108 -4.40 -13.26 1.93
CA LEU A 108 -3.98 -14.66 1.93
C LEU A 108 -3.30 -14.97 0.62
N TYR A 109 -2.24 -15.76 0.67
CA TYR A 109 -1.50 -16.18 -0.50
C TYR A 109 -1.00 -17.61 -0.37
N GLU A 110 -0.71 -18.19 -1.52
CA GLU A 110 -0.07 -19.48 -1.66
C GLU A 110 1.28 -19.30 -2.36
N PHE A 111 2.16 -20.28 -2.19
CA PHE A 111 3.45 -20.35 -2.87
C PHE A 111 3.88 -21.81 -3.04
N ASP A 112 4.97 -22.05 -3.77
CA ASP A 112 5.50 -23.36 -4.13
C ASP A 112 4.42 -24.28 -4.76
N ALA A 113 3.65 -23.71 -5.70
CA ALA A 113 2.53 -24.37 -6.39
C ALA A 113 1.47 -24.93 -5.42
N GLY A 114 1.06 -24.11 -4.45
CA GLY A 114 0.00 -24.44 -3.48
C GLY A 114 0.47 -25.28 -2.28
N LYS A 115 1.77 -25.59 -2.17
CA LYS A 115 2.32 -26.34 -1.03
C LYS A 115 2.55 -25.47 0.20
N GLY A 116 2.74 -24.17 0.00
CA GLY A 116 2.91 -23.18 1.05
C GLY A 116 1.72 -22.24 1.13
N HIS A 117 1.38 -21.81 2.34
CA HIS A 117 0.37 -20.78 2.60
C HIS A 117 0.97 -19.67 3.45
N GLY A 118 0.50 -18.45 3.24
CA GLY A 118 0.89 -17.30 4.02
C GLY A 118 -0.24 -16.29 4.20
N ASN A 119 0.00 -15.38 5.14
CA ASN A 119 -0.90 -14.30 5.48
C ASN A 119 -0.07 -13.02 5.61
N SER A 120 -0.57 -11.94 5.02
CA SER A 120 0.00 -10.60 5.02
C SER A 120 -1.15 -9.60 5.12
N GLY A 121 -0.84 -8.31 5.05
CA GLY A 121 -1.88 -7.30 5.02
C GLY A 121 -1.39 -5.88 5.16
N CYS A 122 -2.35 -4.99 5.31
CA CYS A 122 -2.12 -3.61 5.72
C CYS A 122 -2.96 -3.36 6.97
N THR A 123 -2.31 -2.94 8.06
CA THR A 123 -3.03 -2.53 9.27
C THR A 123 -3.06 -1.02 9.37
N PHE A 124 -4.21 -0.49 9.75
CA PHE A 124 -4.47 0.92 9.91
C PHE A 124 -4.86 1.24 11.34
N LYS A 125 -4.54 2.45 11.78
CA LYS A 125 -4.90 2.97 13.10
C LYS A 125 -5.62 4.31 12.93
N ARG A 126 -6.66 4.51 13.74
CA ARG A 126 -7.31 5.81 13.87
C ARG A 126 -6.35 6.81 14.53
N ILE A 127 -6.11 7.94 13.88
CA ILE A 127 -5.25 9.02 14.38
C ILE A 127 -6.09 9.92 15.27
N LYS A 128 -7.17 10.49 14.73
CA LYS A 128 -8.14 11.31 15.46
C LYS A 128 -9.47 11.36 14.72
N GLY A 129 -10.59 11.28 15.45
CA GLY A 129 -11.92 11.35 14.85
C GLY A 129 -12.09 10.32 13.74
N LYS A 130 -12.36 10.76 12.51
CA LYS A 130 -12.48 9.88 11.34
C LYS A 130 -11.20 9.85 10.46
N SER A 131 -10.08 10.36 10.96
CA SER A 131 -8.76 10.30 10.30
C SER A 131 -8.02 9.01 10.66
N TRP A 132 -7.43 8.39 9.65
CA TRP A 132 -6.74 7.10 9.73
C TRP A 132 -5.41 7.14 8.99
N GLY A 133 -4.46 6.34 9.45
CA GLY A 133 -3.18 6.11 8.76
C GLY A 133 -2.77 4.65 8.79
N ILE A 134 -1.96 4.24 7.81
CA ILE A 134 -1.36 2.91 7.80
C ILE A 134 -0.27 2.83 8.88
N MET A 135 -0.05 1.63 9.44
CA MET A 135 1.09 1.34 10.31
C MET A 135 2.14 0.58 9.50
N PRO A 136 3.22 1.24 9.04
CA PRO A 136 4.25 0.57 8.26
C PRO A 136 5.00 -0.43 9.16
N GLY A 137 4.86 -1.73 8.89
CA GLY A 137 5.59 -2.80 9.61
C GLY A 137 4.79 -3.63 10.62
N SER A 138 3.46 -3.50 10.64
CA SER A 138 2.57 -4.43 11.35
C SER A 138 2.29 -5.70 10.56
#